data_AF-A0A7L2DRE2-F1
#
_entry.id   AF-A0A7L2DRE2-F1
#
_cell.length_a   1.000
_cell.length_b   1.000
_cell.length_c   1.000
_cell.angle_alpha   90.00
_cell.angle_beta   90.00
_cell.angle_gamma   90.00
#
_symmetry.space_group_name_H-M   'P 1'
#
loop_
_entity.id
_entity.type
_entity.pdbx_description
1 polymer ?
#
loop_
_entity_poly.entity_id
_entity_poly.type
_entity_poly.pdbx_seq_one_letter_code
_entity_poly.pdbx_strand_id
1 'polypeptide(L)' 'GVWSQPPPACGVVSCPVPQIQNGRIVDPRSAYTHRDTVTFECDPGYAIRGHREVQCQPNNTWEPPVPVCEQGKC' A
#
# COMPACT_ATOMS: atom_id res chain seq x y z
N GLY A 1 -0.82 11.61 -41.43
CA GLY A 1 -1.42 11.82 -40.10
C GLY A 1 -0.32 11.79 -39.08
N VAL A 2 -0.03 12.91 -38.44
CA VAL A 2 1.01 13.02 -37.40
C VAL A 2 0.33 12.71 -36.07
N TRP A 3 0.83 11.73 -35.35
CA TRP A 3 0.42 11.46 -33.96
C TRP A 3 0.96 12.60 -33.09
N SER A 4 0.12 13.62 -32.82
CA SER A 4 0.48 14.84 -32.09
C SER A 4 0.34 14.72 -30.56
N GLN A 5 0.55 13.54 -29.99
CA GLN A 5 0.47 13.34 -28.54
C GLN A 5 1.80 12.75 -28.07
N PRO A 6 2.60 13.46 -27.24
CA PRO A 6 3.68 12.80 -26.54
C PRO A 6 3.07 11.64 -25.74
N PRO A 7 3.70 10.45 -25.71
CA PRO A 7 3.20 9.35 -24.90
C PRO A 7 2.99 9.91 -23.47
N PRO A 8 1.83 9.66 -22.84
CA PRO A 8 1.61 10.12 -21.48
C PRO A 8 2.78 9.58 -20.67
N ALA A 9 3.48 10.49 -19.99
CA ALA A 9 4.62 10.14 -19.18
C ALA A 9 4.18 8.98 -18.29
N CYS A 10 4.74 7.79 -18.55
CA CYS A 10 4.72 6.70 -17.59
C CYS A 10 5.58 7.16 -16.43
N GLY A 11 5.07 8.11 -15.64
CA GLY A 11 5.55 8.34 -14.31
C GLY A 11 5.41 7.00 -13.64
N VAL A 12 6.55 6.39 -13.31
CA VAL A 12 6.57 5.12 -12.59
C VAL A 12 5.77 5.38 -11.33
N VAL A 13 4.53 4.92 -11.30
CA VAL A 13 3.64 5.14 -10.17
C VAL A 13 4.32 4.43 -9.02
N SER A 14 4.93 5.23 -8.15
CA SER A 14 5.70 4.77 -7.03
C SER A 14 4.88 5.12 -5.80
N CYS A 15 4.29 4.12 -5.15
CA CYS A 15 3.59 4.37 -3.90
C CYS A 15 4.62 4.51 -2.78
N PRO A 16 4.45 5.49 -1.87
CA PRO A 16 5.33 5.63 -0.72
C PRO A 16 5.19 4.40 0.17
N VAL A 17 6.28 4.00 0.86
CA VAL A 17 6.23 2.87 1.80
C VAL A 17 5.21 3.18 2.89
N PRO A 18 4.10 2.43 2.99
CA PRO A 18 3.08 2.72 3.98
C PRO A 18 3.63 2.43 5.37
N GLN A 19 3.16 3.17 6.37
CA GLN A 19 3.55 2.97 7.76
C GLN A 19 2.31 2.51 8.53
N ILE A 20 2.44 1.41 9.27
CA ILE A 20 1.38 0.87 10.12
C ILE A 20 1.78 1.04 11.59
N GLN A 21 0.81 1.39 12.44
CA GLN A 21 1.01 1.52 13.88
C GLN A 21 0.56 0.25 14.61
N ASN A 22 1.36 -0.25 15.54
CA ASN A 22 1.15 -1.52 16.26
C ASN A 22 1.10 -2.76 15.34
N GLY A 23 1.86 -2.69 14.24
CA GLY A 23 2.05 -3.78 13.30
C GLY A 23 3.32 -3.60 12.48
N ARG A 24 3.55 -4.54 11.56
CA ARG A 24 4.66 -4.56 10.62
C ARG A 24 4.18 -4.89 9.21
N ILE A 25 4.99 -4.56 8.22
CA ILE A 25 4.80 -5.08 6.86
C ILE A 25 5.51 -6.44 6.80
N VAL A 26 4.84 -7.44 6.23
CA VAL A 26 5.40 -8.80 6.08
C VAL A 26 6.56 -8.80 5.07
N ASP A 27 6.41 -8.08 3.95
CA ASP A 27 7.42 -7.97 2.89
C ASP A 27 7.67 -6.49 2.55
N PRO A 28 8.47 -5.77 3.36
CA PRO A 28 8.75 -4.36 3.11
C PRO A 28 9.70 -4.21 1.92
N ARG A 29 9.23 -3.58 0.85
CA ARG A 29 10.05 -3.20 -0.30
C ARG A 29 10.53 -1.76 -0.18
N SER A 30 11.70 -1.46 -0.73
CA SER A 30 12.26 -0.10 -0.81
C SER A 30 11.50 0.79 -1.79
N ALA A 31 10.81 0.20 -2.76
CA ALA A 31 9.94 0.89 -3.70
C ALA A 31 8.77 -0.04 -4.09
N TYR A 32 7.57 0.53 -4.18
CA TYR A 32 6.37 -0.16 -4.64
C TYR A 32 5.88 0.47 -5.94
N THR A 33 5.56 -0.36 -6.92
CA THR A 33 5.02 0.10 -8.20
C THR A 33 3.52 -0.13 -8.31
N HIS A 34 2.87 0.47 -9.29
CA HIS A 34 1.45 0.22 -9.55
C HIS A 34 1.17 -1.29 -9.68
N ARG A 35 0.11 -1.76 -9.00
CA ARG A 35 -0.28 -3.17 -8.79
C ARG A 35 0.55 -3.97 -7.79
N ASP A 36 1.61 -3.39 -7.19
CA ASP A 36 2.23 -4.03 -6.02
C ASP A 36 1.23 -4.10 -4.86
N THR A 37 1.31 -5.20 -4.13
CA THR A 37 0.46 -5.49 -2.97
C THR A 37 1.33 -5.58 -1.73
N VAL A 38 0.87 -4.96 -0.65
CA VAL A 38 1.58 -4.88 0.62
C VAL A 38 0.73 -5.51 1.69
N THR A 39 1.28 -6.55 2.32
CA THR A 39 0.63 -7.24 3.42
C THR A 39 1.16 -6.71 4.75
N PHE A 40 0.24 -6.32 5.61
CA PHE A 40 0.47 -5.91 6.98
C PHE A 40 0.10 -7.03 7.94
N GLU A 41 0.85 -7.08 9.04
CA GLU A 41 0.68 -8.02 10.12
C GLU A 41 0.74 -7.26 11.45
N CYS A 42 -0.26 -7.43 12.30
CA CYS A 42 -0.28 -6.77 13.60
C CYS A 42 0.60 -7.50 14.61
N ASP A 43 1.08 -6.76 15.61
CA ASP A 43 1.80 -7.33 16.74
C ASP A 43 0.92 -8.36 17.50
N PRO A 44 1.53 -9.37 18.13
CA PRO A 44 0.79 -10.37 18.89
C PRO A 44 -0.04 -9.72 20.01
N GLY A 45 -1.36 -9.96 20.00
CA GLY A 45 -2.33 -9.32 20.90
C GLY A 45 -3.10 -8.15 20.27
N TYR A 46 -2.75 -7.75 19.04
CA TYR A 46 -3.47 -6.78 18.24
C TYR A 46 -4.19 -7.48 17.08
N ALA A 47 -5.39 -7.01 16.77
CA ALA A 47 -6.19 -7.46 15.64
C ALA A 47 -6.19 -6.39 14.55
N ILE A 48 -6.01 -6.84 13.31
CA ILE A 48 -6.05 -5.94 12.15
C ILE A 48 -7.49 -5.51 11.92
N ARG A 49 -7.75 -4.20 11.91
CA ARG A 49 -9.06 -3.63 11.60
C ARG A 49 -9.03 -3.05 10.20
N GLY A 50 -9.80 -3.68 9.31
CA GLY A 50 -9.84 -3.35 7.89
C GLY A 50 -9.14 -4.42 7.05
N HIS A 51 -8.36 -3.98 6.07
CA HIS A 51 -7.72 -4.88 5.11
C HIS A 51 -6.24 -5.04 5.42
N ARG A 52 -5.83 -6.27 5.75
CA ARG A 52 -4.42 -6.62 5.96
C ARG A 52 -3.56 -6.43 4.71
N GLU A 53 -4.17 -6.37 3.54
CA GLU A 53 -3.48 -6.25 2.26
C GLU A 53 -3.98 -5.01 1.55
N VAL A 54 -3.04 -4.20 1.07
CA VAL A 54 -3.33 -2.97 0.32
C VAL A 54 -2.60 -3.01 -1.01
N GLN A 55 -3.20 -2.43 -2.04
CA GLN A 55 -2.65 -2.37 -3.37
C GLN A 55 -2.25 -0.94 -3.72
N CYS A 56 -1.10 -0.79 -4.37
CA CYS A 56 -0.66 0.48 -4.92
C CYS A 56 -1.47 0.81 -6.17
N GLN A 57 -2.32 1.82 -6.05
CA GLN A 57 -3.16 2.32 -7.13
C GLN A 57 -2.36 3.22 -8.07
N PRO A 58 -2.81 3.38 -9.34
CA PRO A 58 -2.15 4.25 -10.31
C PRO A 58 -2.16 5.73 -9.91
N ASN A 59 -2.95 6.10 -8.89
CA ASN A 59 -3.04 7.44 -8.32
C ASN A 59 -2.01 7.71 -7.19
N ASN A 60 -0.97 6.86 -7.05
CA ASN A 60 0.00 6.89 -5.95
C ASN A 60 -0.64 6.76 -4.56
N THR A 61 -1.81 6.14 -4.48
CA THR A 61 -2.55 5.89 -3.24
C THR A 61 -2.56 4.41 -2.90
N TRP A 62 -2.64 4.11 -1.61
CA TRP A 62 -2.88 2.76 -1.13
C TRP A 62 -4.37 2.52 -1.01
N GLU A 63 -4.89 1.56 -1.77
CA GLU A 63 -6.25 1.10 -1.61
C GLU A 63 -6.31 -0.42 -1.46
N PRO A 64 -7.11 -0.92 -0.51
CA PRO A 64 -7.83 -0.18 0.55
C PRO A 64 -6.91 0.64 1.49
N PRO A 65 -7.46 1.57 2.30
CA PRO A 65 -6.64 2.37 3.22
C PRO A 65 -5.87 1.49 4.21
N VAL A 66 -4.71 1.97 4.65
CA VAL A 66 -3.80 1.26 5.57
C VAL A 66 -4.58 0.80 6.81
N PRO A 67 -4.53 -0.50 7.17
CA PRO A 67 -5.27 -1.01 8.30
C PRO A 67 -4.72 -0.47 9.62
N VAL A 68 -5.58 -0.46 10.64
CA VAL A 68 -5.19 -0.09 11.99
C VAL A 68 -5.13 -1.35 12.84
N CYS A 69 -4.03 -1.56 13.54
CA CYS A 69 -3.92 -2.62 14.54
C CYS A 69 -4.54 -2.13 15.84
N GLU A 70 -5.74 -2.60 16.14
CA GLU A 70 -6.42 -2.33 17.41
C GLU A 70 -6.15 -3.47 18.38
N GLN A 71 -5.80 -3.14 19.62
CA GLN A 71 -5.62 -4.15 20.65
C GLN A 71 -6.96 -4.86 20.86
N GLY A 72 -6.96 -6.19 20.76
CA GLY A 72 -8.13 -6.96 21.14
C GLY A 72 -8.37 -6.71 22.62
N LYS A 73 -9.33 -5.84 22.95
CA LYS A 73 -9.70 -5.62 24.35
C LYS A 73 -10.29 -6.93 24.87
N CYS A 74 -9.56 -7.56 25.79
CA CYS A 74 -10.08 -8.61 26.65
C CYS A 74 -11.20 -8.06 27.54
#